data_AF-A0A1R3KWB4-F1
#
_entry.id   AF-A0A1R3KWB4-F1
#
_cell.length_a   1.000
_cell.length_b   1.000
_cell.length_c   1.000
_cell.angle_alpha   90.00
_cell.angle_beta   90.00
_cell.angle_gamma   90.00
#
_symmetry.space_group_name_H-M   'P 1'
#
loop_
_entity.id
_entity.type
_entity.pdbx_description
1 polymer ?
#
loop_
_entity_poly.entity_id
_entity_poly.type
_entity_poly.pdbx_seq_one_letter_code
_entity_poly.pdbx_strand_id
1 'polypeptide(L)'
;MLGVVEVIESQFGITYPPPTLPAVPWLRHNPTLMNFAVVILKIVEEHTKDGPRNCIHLRLWLGLMGNFNYDAIILSDLLEDHTILKELYIRGIIDYSPPRLCIAQPFREVQYMLILRGRRWPEPHPHMQPMRVLIINAGGVQHPDFPVAFAQLNDQHNPHLVVVTETRVGGAEGGHKRLSMNFQESLFLDPAGFLGGMWLFWNSNLLTSQLMYQNDKSLSVELTLRD
;
A
#
# COMPACT_ATOMS: atom_id res chain seq x y z
N MET A 1 0.68 20.59 -0.01
CA MET A 1 0.29 20.43 1.39
C MET A 1 -0.80 19.37 1.55
N LEU A 2 -1.92 19.44 0.82
CA LEU A 2 -3.05 18.49 0.95
C LEU A 2 -2.63 17.01 0.95
N GLY A 3 -1.89 16.54 -0.05
CA GLY A 3 -1.49 15.12 -0.04
C GLY A 3 -0.49 14.73 1.05
N VAL A 4 0.27 15.66 1.65
CA VAL A 4 1.10 15.38 2.84
C VAL A 4 0.21 15.17 4.06
N VAL A 5 -0.83 16.01 4.19
CA VAL A 5 -1.83 15.86 5.24
C VAL A 5 -2.52 14.50 5.11
N GLU A 6 -2.97 14.13 3.91
CA GLU A 6 -3.60 12.83 3.66
C GLU A 6 -2.71 11.65 4.08
N VAL A 7 -1.41 11.70 3.76
CA VAL A 7 -0.44 10.67 4.21
C VAL A 7 -0.34 10.62 5.72
N ILE A 8 -0.26 11.77 6.40
CA ILE A 8 -0.17 11.84 7.86
C ILE A 8 -1.46 11.31 8.50
N GLU A 9 -2.63 11.70 7.99
CA GLU A 9 -3.92 11.23 8.47
C GLU A 9 -4.07 9.71 8.33
N SER A 10 -3.71 9.16 7.16
CA SER A 10 -3.83 7.71 6.91
C SER A 10 -2.84 6.88 7.73
N GLN A 11 -1.63 7.38 7.95
CA GLN A 11 -0.60 6.64 8.68
C GLN A 11 -0.79 6.69 10.20
N PHE A 12 -1.35 7.78 10.72
CA PHE A 12 -1.46 8.01 12.16
C PHE A 12 -2.89 7.96 12.69
N GLY A 13 -3.91 7.85 11.83
CA GLY A 13 -5.32 7.82 12.25
C GLY A 13 -5.77 9.11 12.93
N ILE A 14 -5.22 10.25 12.52
CA ILE A 14 -5.57 11.59 13.01
C ILE A 14 -6.24 12.39 11.91
N THR A 15 -6.85 13.53 12.26
CA THR A 15 -7.49 14.43 11.30
C THR A 15 -6.93 15.84 11.39
N TYR A 16 -6.82 16.50 10.25
CA TYR A 16 -6.45 17.90 10.10
C TYR A 16 -7.68 18.76 9.72
N PRO A 17 -7.86 19.95 10.32
CA PRO A 17 -7.14 20.43 11.50
C PRO A 17 -7.53 19.60 12.73
N PRO A 18 -6.67 19.57 13.77
CA PRO A 18 -6.95 18.76 14.95
C PRO A 18 -8.24 19.25 15.64
N PRO A 19 -9.13 18.34 16.08
CA PRO A 19 -10.36 18.72 16.77
C PRO A 19 -10.09 19.40 18.13
N THR A 20 -8.93 19.16 18.74
CA THR A 20 -8.43 19.86 19.94
C THR A 20 -6.91 20.08 19.87
N LEU A 21 -6.42 21.25 20.33
CA LEU A 21 -4.98 21.54 20.48
C LEU A 21 -4.59 21.49 21.98
N PRO A 22 -3.43 20.93 22.36
CA PRO A 22 -2.49 20.11 21.60
C PRO A 22 -2.73 18.62 21.91
N ALA A 23 -3.17 17.82 20.93
CA ALA A 23 -3.61 16.45 21.21
C ALA A 23 -2.92 15.41 20.32
N VAL A 24 -1.61 15.13 20.53
CA VAL A 24 -1.03 13.82 20.12
C VAL A 24 0.13 13.35 21.04
N PRO A 25 -0.04 13.17 22.37
CA PRO A 25 1.05 12.72 23.25
C PRO A 25 1.59 11.33 22.89
N TRP A 26 0.77 10.49 22.25
CA TRP A 26 1.12 9.10 21.96
C TRP A 26 2.21 8.96 20.89
N LEU A 27 2.37 9.92 19.97
CA LEU A 27 3.37 9.82 18.90
C LEU A 27 4.79 9.70 19.48
N ARG A 28 5.07 10.42 20.57
CA ARG A 28 6.35 10.35 21.30
C ARG A 28 6.60 9.01 21.98
N HIS A 29 5.55 8.23 22.24
CA HIS A 29 5.63 6.91 22.86
C HIS A 29 5.74 5.78 21.83
N ASN A 30 5.64 6.09 20.54
CA ASN A 30 5.81 5.14 19.44
C ASN A 30 7.02 5.56 18.57
N PRO A 31 8.22 5.01 18.83
CA PRO A 31 9.45 5.40 18.12
C PRO A 31 9.35 5.25 16.59
N THR A 32 8.65 4.22 16.12
CA THR A 32 8.48 3.95 14.69
C THR A 32 7.64 5.04 14.02
N LEU A 33 6.47 5.36 14.59
CA LEU A 33 5.61 6.43 14.05
C LEU A 33 6.29 7.80 14.18
N MET A 34 7.08 8.00 15.24
CA MET A 34 7.89 9.20 15.41
C MET A 34 8.92 9.35 14.28
N ASN A 35 9.63 8.27 13.92
CA ASN A 35 10.56 8.28 12.80
C ASN A 35 9.86 8.63 11.47
N PHE A 36 8.68 8.06 11.21
CA PHE A 36 7.92 8.40 10.00
C PHE A 36 7.53 9.87 9.97
N ALA A 37 7.02 10.39 11.09
CA ALA A 37 6.65 11.80 11.20
C ALA A 37 7.85 12.70 10.91
N VAL A 38 9.03 12.39 11.49
CA VAL A 38 10.25 13.17 11.24
C VAL A 38 10.70 13.09 9.78
N VAL A 39 10.70 11.90 9.17
CA VAL A 39 11.05 11.74 7.75
C VAL A 39 10.12 12.56 6.85
N ILE A 40 8.80 12.48 7.06
CA ILE A 40 7.82 13.25 6.30
C ILE A 40 8.08 14.74 6.46
N LEU A 41 8.28 15.21 7.70
CA LEU A 41 8.55 16.62 8.00
C LEU A 41 9.83 17.13 7.34
N LYS A 42 10.93 16.37 7.42
CA LYS A 42 12.22 16.72 6.82
C LYS A 42 12.13 16.75 5.29
N ILE A 43 11.44 15.79 4.67
CA ILE A 43 11.19 15.83 3.22
C ILE A 43 10.40 17.10 2.85
N VAL A 44 9.35 17.42 3.60
CA VAL A 44 8.54 18.63 3.36
C VAL A 44 9.37 19.90 3.51
N GLU A 45 10.16 19.99 4.59
CA GLU A 45 11.02 21.12 4.90
C GLU A 45 12.08 21.37 3.83
N GLU A 46 12.79 20.32 3.41
CA GLU A 46 13.94 20.41 2.52
C GLU A 46 13.55 20.44 1.03
N HIS A 47 12.42 19.84 0.65
CA HIS A 47 12.10 19.56 -0.77
C HIS A 47 10.81 20.24 -1.27
N THR A 48 10.18 21.14 -0.49
CA THR A 48 9.00 21.88 -0.96
C THR A 48 9.19 23.39 -0.88
N LYS A 49 8.56 24.13 -1.81
CA LYS A 49 8.73 25.59 -1.98
C LYS A 49 8.43 26.41 -0.72
N ASP A 50 7.43 25.98 0.06
CA ASP A 50 7.03 26.61 1.33
C ASP A 50 7.37 25.71 2.54
N GLY A 51 8.36 24.83 2.38
CA GLY A 51 8.72 23.77 3.31
C GLY A 51 8.88 24.20 4.76
N PRO A 52 9.73 25.20 5.07
CA PRO A 52 9.96 25.64 6.45
C PRO A 52 8.67 26.13 7.14
N ARG A 53 7.82 26.88 6.43
CA ARG A 53 6.54 27.37 6.97
C ARG A 53 5.55 26.23 7.18
N ASN A 54 5.39 25.37 6.18
CA ASN A 54 4.50 24.22 6.27
C ASN A 54 4.92 23.24 7.38
N CYS A 55 6.22 23.01 7.54
CA CYS A 55 6.80 22.19 8.60
C CYS A 55 6.43 22.72 9.99
N ILE A 56 6.44 24.03 10.23
CA ILE A 56 6.01 24.61 11.51
C ILE A 56 4.56 24.23 11.82
N HIS A 57 3.65 24.37 10.84
CA HIS A 57 2.24 24.01 11.02
C HIS A 57 2.05 22.51 11.28
N LEU A 58 2.75 21.65 10.53
CA LEU A 58 2.68 20.21 10.72
C LEU A 58 3.29 19.77 12.06
N ARG A 59 4.41 20.35 12.50
CA ARG A 59 4.99 20.06 13.82
C ARG A 59 4.09 20.50 14.95
N LEU A 60 3.42 21.65 14.82
CA LEU A 60 2.42 22.09 15.79
C LEU A 60 1.25 21.11 15.86
N TRP A 61 0.72 20.69 14.70
CA TRP A 61 -0.34 19.70 14.61
C TRP A 61 0.04 18.36 15.27
N LEU A 62 1.26 17.88 15.03
CA LEU A 62 1.77 16.63 15.59
C LEU A 62 2.25 16.72 17.05
N GLY A 63 2.12 17.88 17.70
CA GLY A 63 2.57 18.06 19.09
C GLY A 63 4.09 17.96 19.27
N LEU A 64 4.85 18.29 18.23
CA LEU A 64 6.31 18.17 18.17
C LEU A 64 7.04 19.48 18.49
N MET A 65 6.30 20.50 18.96
CA MET A 65 6.89 21.74 19.48
C MET A 65 7.54 21.53 20.86
N GLY A 66 8.55 22.33 21.20
CA GLY A 66 9.20 22.33 22.52
C GLY A 66 10.41 21.39 22.63
N ASN A 67 10.46 20.55 23.68
CA ASN A 67 11.63 19.73 24.08
C ASN A 67 12.01 18.60 23.11
N PHE A 68 11.55 18.62 21.85
CA PHE A 68 11.96 17.68 20.83
C PHE A 68 12.99 18.36 19.92
N ASN A 69 14.23 17.87 19.91
CA ASN A 69 15.31 18.45 19.12
C ASN A 69 15.22 18.02 17.64
N TYR A 70 14.16 18.46 16.96
CA TYR A 70 13.92 18.18 15.55
C TYR A 70 15.05 18.68 14.63
N ASP A 71 15.65 19.82 14.98
CA ASP A 71 16.67 20.46 14.14
C ASP A 71 17.99 19.69 14.13
N ALA A 72 18.28 18.91 15.18
CA ALA A 72 19.46 18.03 15.23
C ALA A 72 19.32 16.75 14.39
N ILE A 73 18.11 16.43 13.91
CA ILE A 73 17.88 15.22 13.12
C ILE A 73 18.19 15.49 11.64
N ILE A 74 19.00 14.63 11.04
CA ILE A 74 19.43 14.72 9.64
C ILE A 74 18.65 13.68 8.82
N LEU A 75 18.07 14.09 7.69
CA LEU A 75 17.27 13.20 6.85
C LEU A 75 18.09 12.05 6.26
N SER A 76 19.33 12.30 5.83
CA SER A 76 20.20 11.25 5.28
C SER A 76 20.39 10.10 6.26
N ASP A 77 20.66 10.42 7.52
CA ASP A 77 20.94 9.43 8.56
C ASP A 77 19.72 8.53 8.81
N LEU A 78 18.50 9.11 8.74
CA LEU A 78 17.26 8.34 8.85
C LEU A 78 17.01 7.43 7.64
N LEU A 79 17.40 7.87 6.44
CA LEU A 79 17.21 7.10 5.21
C LEU A 79 18.30 6.03 5.01
N GLU A 80 19.45 6.15 5.68
CA GLU A 80 20.48 5.11 5.76
C GLU A 80 20.09 3.95 6.69
N ASP A 81 19.17 4.17 7.63
CA ASP A 81 18.60 3.10 8.45
C ASP A 81 17.66 2.22 7.61
N HIS A 82 18.13 1.03 7.25
CA HIS A 82 17.37 0.05 6.48
C HIS A 82 16.04 -0.36 7.13
N THR A 83 15.92 -0.30 8.46
CA THR A 83 14.67 -0.63 9.17
C THR A 83 13.63 0.47 8.96
N ILE A 84 14.03 1.73 9.11
CA ILE A 84 13.16 2.88 8.84
C ILE A 84 12.79 2.87 7.36
N LEU A 85 13.76 2.70 6.48
CA LEU A 85 13.56 2.70 5.04
C LEU A 85 12.58 1.59 4.62
N LYS A 86 12.76 0.36 5.11
CA LYS A 86 11.84 -0.75 4.88
C LYS A 86 10.41 -0.36 5.26
N GLU A 87 10.23 0.12 6.49
CA GLU A 87 8.90 0.47 7.01
C GLU A 87 8.21 1.56 6.16
N LEU A 88 8.96 2.56 5.71
CA LEU A 88 8.42 3.62 4.85
C LEU A 88 7.91 3.05 3.52
N TYR A 89 8.62 2.11 2.90
CA TYR A 89 8.18 1.49 1.64
C TYR A 89 6.99 0.55 1.81
N ILE A 90 7.02 -0.35 2.81
CA ILE A 90 5.94 -1.34 3.00
C ILE A 90 4.61 -0.69 3.40
N ARG A 91 4.66 0.52 3.96
CA ARG A 91 3.51 1.36 4.29
C ARG A 91 3.07 2.31 3.19
N GLY A 92 3.82 2.37 2.08
CA GLY A 92 3.54 3.28 0.96
C GLY A 92 3.76 4.75 1.28
N ILE A 93 4.58 5.08 2.28
CA ILE A 93 4.93 6.46 2.61
C ILE A 93 5.91 7.02 1.57
N ILE A 94 6.79 6.17 1.05
CA ILE A 94 7.75 6.51 0.00
C ILE A 94 7.64 5.58 -1.21
N ASP A 95 8.00 6.12 -2.36
CA ASP A 95 8.11 5.43 -3.64
C ASP A 95 9.48 5.68 -4.28
N TYR A 96 9.81 4.84 -5.28
CA TYR A 96 11.01 4.92 -6.12
C TYR A 96 12.34 4.73 -5.38
N SER A 97 13.41 4.51 -6.16
CA SER A 97 14.79 4.63 -5.68
C SER A 97 15.50 5.64 -6.58
N PRO A 98 15.97 6.79 -6.06
CA PRO A 98 16.02 7.18 -4.65
C PRO A 98 14.62 7.48 -4.04
N PRO A 99 14.44 7.34 -2.70
CA PRO A 99 13.17 7.54 -2.00
C PRO A 99 12.52 8.90 -2.25
N ARG A 100 11.21 8.90 -2.49
CA ARG A 100 10.37 10.11 -2.61
C ARG A 100 9.06 9.91 -1.85
N LEU A 101 8.54 10.95 -1.20
CA LEU A 101 7.23 10.88 -0.54
C LEU A 101 6.13 10.52 -1.56
N CYS A 102 5.33 9.51 -1.25
CA CYS A 102 4.13 9.17 -2.01
C CYS A 102 3.00 10.13 -1.63
N ILE A 103 2.53 10.95 -2.56
CA ILE A 103 1.48 11.97 -2.32
C ILE A 103 0.16 11.56 -3.01
N ALA A 104 0.18 10.49 -3.80
CA ALA A 104 -1.02 9.96 -4.42
C ALA A 104 -1.73 9.01 -3.46
N GLN A 105 -3.07 9.03 -3.45
CA GLN A 105 -3.84 8.04 -2.71
C GLN A 105 -3.48 6.62 -3.20
N PRO A 106 -3.12 5.70 -2.29
CA PRO A 106 -2.96 4.30 -2.65
C PRO A 106 -4.33 3.70 -3.06
N PHE A 107 -4.30 2.55 -3.73
CA PHE A 107 -5.47 1.75 -4.15
C PHE A 107 -6.23 2.23 -5.40
N ARG A 108 -5.62 3.07 -6.24
CA ARG A 108 -6.17 3.38 -7.56
C ARG A 108 -5.84 2.28 -8.56
N GLU A 109 -6.82 1.43 -8.82
CA GLU A 109 -7.27 0.93 -10.12
C GLU A 109 -8.27 -0.21 -9.83
N VAL A 110 -9.41 -0.24 -10.53
CA VAL A 110 -10.29 -1.42 -10.60
C VAL A 110 -10.47 -1.66 -12.08
N GLN A 111 -9.67 -2.55 -12.65
CA GLN A 111 -9.85 -2.95 -14.03
C GLN A 111 -10.77 -4.17 -14.08
N TYR A 112 -12.02 -3.93 -14.48
CA TYR A 112 -12.92 -5.02 -14.86
C TYR A 112 -12.46 -5.58 -16.21
N MET A 113 -12.05 -6.84 -16.20
CA MET A 113 -11.77 -7.56 -17.44
C MET A 113 -12.80 -8.66 -17.66
N LEU A 114 -13.76 -8.41 -18.54
CA LEU A 114 -14.60 -9.45 -19.13
C LEU A 114 -13.72 -10.29 -20.06
N ILE A 115 -13.15 -11.39 -19.56
CA ILE A 115 -12.44 -12.35 -20.41
C ILE A 115 -13.49 -13.21 -21.12
N LEU A 116 -13.82 -12.83 -22.35
CA LEU A 116 -14.59 -13.68 -23.27
C LEU A 116 -13.64 -14.75 -23.82
N ARG A 117 -13.95 -16.04 -23.60
CA ARG A 117 -13.18 -17.14 -24.20
C ARG A 117 -13.15 -16.98 -25.74
N GLY A 118 -11.97 -16.76 -26.30
CA GLY A 118 -11.56 -17.10 -27.68
C GLY A 118 -12.35 -16.50 -28.86
N ARG A 119 -11.62 -15.79 -29.74
CA ARG A 119 -11.99 -15.24 -31.08
C ARG A 119 -13.27 -14.39 -31.13
N ARG A 120 -13.11 -13.10 -31.46
CA ARG A 120 -14.17 -12.12 -31.84
C ARG A 120 -15.54 -12.75 -32.05
N TRP A 121 -16.35 -12.79 -31.00
CA TRP A 121 -17.78 -13.00 -31.13
C TRP A 121 -18.43 -11.63 -31.31
N PRO A 122 -19.27 -11.42 -32.33
CA PRO A 122 -19.97 -10.15 -32.52
C PRO A 122 -20.90 -9.79 -31.35
N GLU A 123 -21.29 -10.78 -30.53
CA GLU A 123 -22.21 -10.65 -29.40
C GLU A 123 -21.85 -11.70 -28.32
N PRO A 124 -21.96 -11.41 -27.01
CA PRO A 124 -21.75 -12.38 -25.94
C PRO A 124 -22.78 -13.53 -26.01
N HIS A 125 -22.31 -14.78 -25.98
CA HIS A 125 -23.19 -15.96 -26.04
C HIS A 125 -24.05 -16.05 -24.75
N PRO A 126 -25.33 -16.45 -24.80
CA PRO A 126 -26.23 -16.53 -23.63
C PRO A 126 -25.77 -17.46 -22.49
N HIS A 127 -24.69 -18.21 -22.67
CA HIS A 127 -24.08 -19.09 -21.67
C HIS A 127 -22.68 -18.63 -21.23
N MET A 128 -22.20 -17.47 -21.70
CA MET A 128 -20.96 -16.88 -21.24
C MET A 128 -21.18 -16.15 -19.92
N GLN A 129 -20.64 -16.71 -18.84
CA GLN A 129 -20.55 -16.04 -17.55
C GLN A 129 -19.32 -15.12 -17.55
N PRO A 130 -19.46 -13.82 -17.24
CA PRO A 130 -18.33 -12.92 -17.07
C PRO A 130 -17.35 -13.42 -16.01
N MET A 131 -16.05 -13.46 -16.33
CA MET A 131 -15.04 -13.53 -15.29
C MET A 131 -14.88 -12.14 -14.66
N ARG A 132 -15.00 -12.03 -13.33
CA ARG A 132 -14.74 -10.78 -12.61
C ARG A 132 -13.31 -10.83 -12.06
N VAL A 133 -12.47 -9.91 -12.53
CA VAL A 133 -11.10 -9.76 -12.06
C VAL A 133 -10.99 -8.40 -11.37
N LEU A 134 -10.36 -8.39 -10.20
CA LEU A 134 -10.03 -7.18 -9.46
C LEU A 134 -8.49 -7.06 -9.43
N ILE A 135 -7.96 -5.94 -9.90
CA ILE A 135 -6.51 -5.67 -9.90
C ILE A 135 -6.29 -4.47 -9.00
N ILE A 136 -5.47 -4.59 -7.97
CA ILE A 136 -5.20 -3.54 -6.98
C ILE A 136 -3.70 -3.29 -6.95
N ASN A 137 -3.28 -2.05 -7.18
CA ASN A 137 -1.94 -1.62 -6.77
C ASN A 137 -1.99 -1.22 -5.29
N ALA A 138 -1.33 -2.00 -4.43
CA ALA A 138 -1.36 -1.76 -2.99
C ALA A 138 -0.48 -0.58 -2.56
N GLY A 139 0.59 -0.28 -3.31
CA GLY A 139 1.61 0.69 -2.91
C GLY A 139 2.30 0.36 -1.58
N GLY A 140 2.18 -0.88 -1.09
CA GLY A 140 2.56 -1.29 0.26
C GLY A 140 1.37 -1.77 1.09
N VAL A 141 1.28 -3.09 1.29
CA VAL A 141 0.15 -3.72 2.00
C VAL A 141 0.15 -3.48 3.52
N GLN A 142 1.22 -2.91 4.08
CA GLN A 142 1.24 -2.48 5.49
C GLN A 142 0.68 -1.07 5.69
N HIS A 143 0.22 -0.40 4.62
CA HIS A 143 -0.59 0.80 4.76
C HIS A 143 -1.79 0.51 5.67
N PRO A 144 -2.08 1.34 6.70
CA PRO A 144 -3.14 1.06 7.67
C PRO A 144 -4.52 0.85 7.04
N ASP A 145 -4.85 1.61 6.00
CA ASP A 145 -6.15 1.52 5.31
C ASP A 145 -6.27 0.34 4.34
N PHE A 146 -5.16 -0.31 3.93
CA PHE A 146 -5.19 -1.34 2.89
C PHE A 146 -6.14 -2.50 3.20
N PRO A 147 -6.15 -3.10 4.41
CA PRO A 147 -7.06 -4.22 4.71
C PRO A 147 -8.54 -3.84 4.60
N VAL A 148 -8.89 -2.62 5.03
CA VAL A 148 -10.28 -2.12 4.96
C VAL A 148 -10.68 -1.86 3.52
N ALA A 149 -9.82 -1.19 2.74
CA ALA A 149 -10.05 -0.94 1.32
C ALA A 149 -10.16 -2.24 0.53
N PHE A 150 -9.28 -3.22 0.81
CA PHE A 150 -9.33 -4.54 0.18
C PHE A 150 -10.66 -5.26 0.45
N ALA A 151 -11.11 -5.28 1.71
CA ALA A 151 -12.38 -5.92 2.08
C ALA A 151 -13.57 -5.23 1.38
N GLN A 152 -13.61 -3.90 1.38
CA GLN A 152 -14.66 -3.13 0.70
C GLN A 152 -14.72 -3.41 -0.80
N LEU A 153 -13.57 -3.41 -1.48
CA LEU A 153 -13.48 -3.72 -2.91
C LEU A 153 -13.88 -5.16 -3.20
N ASN A 154 -13.50 -6.09 -2.33
CA ASN A 154 -13.88 -7.49 -2.46
C ASN A 154 -15.40 -7.68 -2.33
N ASP A 155 -16.01 -7.05 -1.32
CA ASP A 155 -17.45 -7.12 -1.08
C ASP A 155 -18.24 -6.44 -2.21
N GLN A 156 -17.78 -5.28 -2.67
CA GLN A 156 -18.42 -4.51 -3.73
C GLN A 156 -18.40 -5.23 -5.08
N HIS A 157 -17.27 -5.88 -5.42
CA HIS A 157 -17.07 -6.45 -6.76
C HIS A 157 -17.29 -7.96 -6.83
N ASN A 158 -17.27 -8.66 -5.68
CA ASN A 158 -17.35 -10.11 -5.57
C ASN A 158 -16.49 -10.83 -6.65
N PRO A 159 -15.17 -10.56 -6.70
CA PRO A 159 -14.31 -11.02 -7.79
C PRO A 159 -14.11 -12.53 -7.78
N HIS A 160 -13.90 -13.12 -8.96
CA HIS A 160 -13.47 -14.52 -9.09
C HIS A 160 -11.95 -14.65 -8.93
N LEU A 161 -11.22 -13.59 -9.31
CA LEU A 161 -9.76 -13.49 -9.27
C LEU A 161 -9.37 -12.10 -8.77
N VAL A 162 -8.41 -12.03 -7.86
CA VAL A 162 -7.81 -10.78 -7.39
C VAL A 162 -6.31 -10.81 -7.64
N VAL A 163 -5.78 -9.75 -8.23
CA VAL A 163 -4.35 -9.51 -8.39
C VAL A 163 -3.99 -8.30 -7.53
N VAL A 164 -3.06 -8.45 -6.61
CA VAL A 164 -2.50 -7.33 -5.83
C VAL A 164 -1.06 -7.13 -6.26
N THR A 165 -0.70 -5.95 -6.74
CA THR A 165 0.66 -5.58 -7.14
C THR A 165 1.26 -4.57 -6.17
N GLU A 166 2.58 -4.37 -6.24
CA GLU A 166 3.32 -3.48 -5.34
C GLU A 166 3.03 -3.83 -3.87
N THR A 167 3.10 -5.12 -3.53
CA THR A 167 2.85 -5.57 -2.17
C THR A 167 3.93 -5.10 -1.21
N ARG A 168 5.18 -4.99 -1.70
CA ARG A 168 6.39 -4.48 -1.02
C ARG A 168 6.80 -5.20 0.26
N VAL A 169 6.05 -6.22 0.68
CA VAL A 169 6.38 -7.10 1.79
C VAL A 169 6.52 -8.53 1.29
N GLY A 170 7.58 -9.21 1.73
CA GLY A 170 7.86 -10.60 1.39
C GLY A 170 8.13 -11.46 2.62
N GLY A 171 8.57 -12.70 2.39
CA GLY A 171 8.94 -13.62 3.46
C GLY A 171 7.80 -13.90 4.45
N ALA A 172 8.16 -14.18 5.71
CA ALA A 172 7.19 -14.53 6.74
C ALA A 172 6.15 -13.42 6.96
N GLU A 173 6.59 -12.16 7.03
CA GLU A 173 5.70 -11.01 7.25
C GLU A 173 4.65 -10.88 6.14
N GLY A 174 5.09 -10.99 4.87
CA GLY A 174 4.19 -10.97 3.72
C GLY A 174 3.26 -12.19 3.69
N GLY A 175 3.76 -13.36 4.09
CA GLY A 175 2.97 -14.57 4.25
C GLY A 175 1.81 -14.39 5.24
N HIS A 176 2.09 -13.89 6.45
CA HIS A 176 1.06 -13.65 7.47
C HIS A 176 0.01 -12.63 6.99
N LYS A 177 0.46 -11.53 6.38
CA LYS A 177 -0.43 -10.49 5.87
C LYS A 177 -1.30 -10.98 4.71
N ARG A 178 -0.75 -11.77 3.79
CA ARG A 178 -1.50 -12.38 2.69
C ARG A 178 -2.59 -13.32 3.22
N LEU A 179 -2.25 -14.18 4.17
CA LEU A 179 -3.19 -15.13 4.78
C LEU A 179 -4.30 -14.44 5.57
N SER A 180 -4.09 -13.21 6.05
CA SER A 180 -5.14 -12.43 6.72
C SER A 180 -6.18 -11.82 5.76
N MET A 181 -5.98 -11.89 4.43
CA MET A 181 -6.88 -11.27 3.43
C MET A 181 -8.19 -12.06 3.18
N ASN A 182 -8.49 -13.09 3.99
CA ASN A 182 -9.72 -13.89 3.95
C ASN A 182 -10.13 -14.37 2.53
N PHE A 183 -9.16 -14.89 1.78
CA PHE A 183 -9.39 -15.52 0.49
C PHE A 183 -9.11 -17.02 0.56
N GLN A 184 -9.84 -17.81 -0.23
CA GLN A 184 -9.79 -19.28 -0.19
C GLN A 184 -8.40 -19.81 -0.56
N GLU A 185 -7.84 -19.32 -1.66
CA GLU A 185 -6.56 -19.78 -2.17
C GLU A 185 -5.73 -18.61 -2.69
N SER A 186 -4.40 -18.75 -2.61
CA SER A 186 -3.50 -17.71 -3.12
C SER A 186 -2.10 -18.17 -3.50
N LEU A 187 -1.51 -17.45 -4.45
CA LEU A 187 -0.10 -17.51 -4.85
C LEU A 187 0.54 -16.14 -4.64
N PHE A 188 1.87 -16.11 -4.65
CA PHE A 188 2.61 -14.87 -4.47
C PHE A 188 3.95 -14.88 -5.19
N LEU A 189 4.46 -13.67 -5.41
CA LEU A 189 5.81 -13.36 -5.77
C LEU A 189 6.33 -12.30 -4.78
N ASP A 190 7.46 -12.59 -4.13
CA ASP A 190 8.07 -11.64 -3.20
C ASP A 190 8.60 -10.40 -3.94
N PRO A 191 8.63 -9.23 -3.29
CA PRO A 191 9.26 -8.04 -3.83
C PRO A 191 10.78 -8.21 -3.99
N ALA A 192 11.36 -7.48 -4.94
CA ALA A 192 12.80 -7.35 -5.05
C ALA A 192 13.26 -6.17 -4.19
N GLY A 193 13.83 -6.45 -3.02
CA GLY A 193 14.10 -5.41 -2.02
C GLY A 193 12.81 -4.86 -1.46
N PHE A 194 12.58 -3.55 -1.59
CA PHE A 194 11.38 -2.87 -1.08
C PHE A 194 10.35 -2.51 -2.16
N LEU A 195 10.56 -2.94 -3.40
CA LEU A 195 9.72 -2.57 -4.55
C LEU A 195 9.13 -3.80 -5.24
N GLY A 196 7.94 -3.65 -5.80
CA GLY A 196 7.22 -4.72 -6.47
C GLY A 196 6.55 -5.69 -5.50
N GLY A 197 6.59 -6.97 -5.86
CA GLY A 197 5.83 -8.02 -5.18
C GLY A 197 4.39 -8.11 -5.70
N MET A 198 3.84 -9.32 -5.67
CA MET A 198 2.53 -9.61 -6.22
C MET A 198 1.84 -10.71 -5.44
N TRP A 199 0.54 -10.57 -5.19
CA TRP A 199 -0.32 -11.65 -4.72
C TRP A 199 -1.41 -11.94 -5.74
N LEU A 200 -1.75 -13.22 -5.87
CA LEU A 200 -2.85 -13.71 -6.67
C LEU A 200 -3.81 -14.45 -5.74
N PHE A 201 -5.08 -14.07 -5.72
CA PHE A 201 -6.12 -14.74 -4.96
C PHE A 201 -7.23 -15.21 -5.90
N TRP A 202 -7.83 -16.38 -5.64
CA TRP A 202 -8.96 -16.85 -6.44
C TRP A 202 -10.01 -17.58 -5.60
N ASN A 203 -11.22 -17.61 -6.13
CA ASN A 203 -12.30 -18.45 -5.60
C ASN A 203 -12.09 -19.89 -6.06
N SER A 204 -11.69 -20.77 -5.13
CA SER A 204 -11.41 -22.18 -5.39
C SER A 204 -12.65 -23.01 -5.71
N ASN A 205 -13.86 -22.49 -5.49
CA ASN A 205 -15.09 -23.14 -5.94
C ASN A 205 -15.31 -22.95 -7.45
N LEU A 206 -14.74 -21.89 -8.03
CA LEU A 206 -14.91 -21.54 -9.45
C LEU A 206 -13.68 -21.84 -10.29
N LEU A 207 -12.48 -21.72 -9.70
CA LEU A 207 -11.21 -21.81 -10.40
C LEU A 207 -10.29 -22.83 -9.75
N THR A 208 -9.52 -23.51 -10.59
CA THR A 208 -8.29 -24.19 -10.22
C THR A 208 -7.12 -23.43 -10.81
N SER A 209 -5.96 -23.55 -10.17
CA SER A 209 -4.72 -22.93 -10.65
C SER A 209 -3.63 -23.97 -10.79
N GLN A 210 -2.81 -23.82 -11.82
CA GLN A 210 -1.56 -24.55 -11.99
C GLN A 210 -0.44 -23.55 -12.20
N LEU A 211 0.57 -23.60 -11.31
CA LEU A 211 1.77 -22.80 -11.47
C LEU A 211 2.58 -23.37 -12.65
N MET A 212 2.76 -22.55 -13.68
CA MET A 212 3.52 -22.93 -14.87
C MET A 212 4.99 -22.52 -14.75
N TYR A 213 5.22 -21.33 -14.22
CA TYR A 213 6.55 -20.74 -14.12
C TYR A 213 6.59 -19.68 -13.03
N GLN A 214 7.70 -19.64 -12.28
CA GLN A 214 7.99 -18.58 -11.32
C GLN A 214 9.48 -18.28 -11.31
N ASN A 215 9.82 -17.00 -11.34
CA ASN A 215 11.14 -16.47 -11.01
C ASN A 215 10.97 -15.19 -10.17
N ASP A 216 12.07 -14.57 -9.75
CA ASP A 216 12.08 -13.40 -8.87
C ASP A 216 11.36 -12.15 -9.43
N LYS A 217 10.96 -12.15 -10.70
CA LYS A 217 10.35 -11.00 -11.41
C LYS A 217 9.04 -11.33 -12.11
N SER A 218 8.65 -12.60 -12.18
CA SER A 218 7.54 -13.04 -13.03
C SER A 218 6.90 -14.30 -12.50
N LEU A 219 5.57 -14.34 -12.59
CA LEU A 219 4.72 -15.45 -12.24
C LEU A 219 3.83 -15.77 -13.44
N SER A 220 3.76 -17.03 -13.85
CA SER A 220 2.84 -17.51 -14.88
C SER A 220 1.98 -18.64 -14.30
N VAL A 221 0.67 -18.42 -14.33
CA VAL A 221 -0.32 -19.31 -13.74
C VAL A 221 -1.36 -19.63 -14.81
N GLU A 222 -1.65 -20.90 -14.99
CA GLU A 222 -2.81 -21.35 -15.76
C GLU A 222 -4.02 -21.41 -14.81
N LEU A 223 -5.14 -20.83 -15.24
CA LEU A 223 -6.39 -20.83 -14.50
C LEU A 223 -7.46 -21.59 -15.28
N THR A 224 -8.10 -22.56 -14.64
CA THR A 224 -9.14 -23.39 -15.26
C THR A 224 -10.43 -23.27 -14.47
N LEU A 225 -11.54 -23.03 -15.17
CA LEU A 225 -12.88 -23.05 -14.57
C LEU A 225 -13.22 -24.47 -14.13
N ARG A 226 -13.78 -24.61 -12.93
CA ARG A 226 -14.37 -25.87 -12.47
C ARG A 226 -15.74 -26.05 -13.15
N ASP A 227 -16.01 -27.29 -13.56
CA ASP A 227 -17.31 -27.74 -14.05
C ASP A 227 -18.32 -27.91 -12.89
#